data_AF-X1JG51-F1
#
_entry.id   AF-X1JG51-F1
#
_cell.length_a   1.000
_cell.length_b   1.000
_cell.length_c   1.000
_cell.angle_alpha   90.00
_cell.angle_beta   90.00
_cell.angle_gamma   90.00
#
_symmetry.space_group_name_H-M   'P 1'
#
loop_
_entity.id
_entity.type
_entity.pdbx_description
1 polymer ?
#
loop_
_entity_poly.entity_id
_entity_poly.type
_entity_poly.pdbx_seq_one_letter_code
_entity_poly.pdbx_strand_id
1 'polypeptide(L)' 'MANCPLCGGEKKLGKTIYSVDLRGGVVVVRDVPAQICSQCGEEWIDAQTAQVLEEIVNEAKKRACQVEVLSF' A
#
# COMPACT_ATOMS: atom_id res chain seq x y z
N MET A 1 -6.46 20.08 -5.07
CA MET A 1 -5.70 19.02 -5.77
C MET A 1 -4.28 19.03 -5.23
N ALA A 2 -3.79 17.89 -4.75
CA ALA A 2 -2.42 17.79 -4.25
C ALA A 2 -1.49 17.39 -5.40
N ASN A 3 -0.49 18.21 -5.68
CA ASN A 3 0.53 17.90 -6.69
C ASN A 3 1.56 16.91 -6.11
N CYS A 4 2.16 16.13 -6.98
CA CYS A 4 3.26 15.24 -6.62
C CYS A 4 4.48 16.08 -6.20
N PRO A 5 4.99 15.94 -4.97
CA PRO A 5 6.15 16.70 -4.53
C PRO A 5 7.45 16.27 -5.24
N LEU A 6 7.46 15.11 -5.92
CA LEU A 6 8.65 14.60 -6.61
C LEU A 6 8.79 15.12 -8.05
N CYS A 7 7.68 15.30 -8.76
CA CYS A 7 7.70 15.67 -10.19
C CYS A 7 6.77 16.82 -10.57
N GLY A 8 5.94 17.33 -9.65
CA GLY A 8 4.96 18.38 -9.91
C GLY A 8 3.65 17.91 -10.58
N GLY A 9 3.56 16.64 -11.01
CA GLY A 9 2.38 16.10 -11.68
C GLY A 9 1.15 15.95 -10.79
N GLU A 10 -0.03 15.82 -11.40
CA GLU A 10 -1.30 15.66 -10.67
C GLU A 10 -1.41 14.27 -10.03
N LYS A 11 -1.74 14.22 -8.73
CA LYS A 11 -2.12 12.98 -8.04
C LYS A 11 -3.60 12.69 -8.26
N LYS A 12 -3.93 11.45 -8.62
CA LYS A 12 -5.31 10.98 -8.82
C LYS A 12 -5.63 9.84 -7.87
N LEU A 13 -6.88 9.69 -7.47
CA LEU A 13 -7.31 8.53 -6.70
C LEU A 13 -7.16 7.27 -7.55
N GLY A 14 -6.63 6.22 -6.93
CA GLY A 14 -6.38 4.94 -7.56
C GLY A 14 -6.23 3.84 -6.52
N LYS A 15 -5.77 2.68 -6.99
CA LYS A 15 -5.48 1.52 -6.15
C LYS A 15 -4.08 1.01 -6.45
N THR A 16 -3.42 0.51 -5.42
CA THR A 16 -2.09 -0.07 -5.56
C THR A 16 -1.94 -1.39 -4.79
N ILE A 17 -0.75 -1.97 -4.88
CA ILE A 17 -0.31 -3.16 -4.17
C ILE A 17 0.68 -2.72 -3.10
N TYR A 18 0.37 -3.02 -1.84
CA TYR A 18 1.28 -2.85 -0.72
C TYR A 18 1.91 -4.19 -0.36
N SER A 19 3.24 -4.28 -0.35
CA SER A 19 3.94 -5.51 0.02
C SER A 19 4.92 -5.27 1.16
N VAL A 20 4.95 -6.20 2.12
CA VAL A 20 5.82 -6.14 3.29
C VAL A 20 6.55 -7.45 3.44
N ASP A 21 7.87 -7.37 3.52
CA ASP A 21 8.74 -8.47 3.93
C ASP A 21 8.73 -8.59 5.46
N LEU A 22 8.34 -9.75 5.97
CA LEU A 22 8.32 -10.10 7.39
C LEU A 22 9.58 -10.86 7.82
N ARG A 23 10.65 -10.85 7.01
CA ARG A 23 11.88 -11.67 7.10
C ARG A 23 11.69 -13.18 6.97
N GLY A 24 10.59 -13.73 7.47
CA GLY A 24 10.22 -15.15 7.38
C GLY A 24 9.11 -15.46 6.36
N GLY A 25 8.58 -14.41 5.73
CA GLY A 25 7.53 -14.51 4.72
C GLY A 25 7.18 -13.13 4.16
N VAL A 26 6.32 -13.08 3.15
CA VAL A 26 5.86 -11.84 2.51
C VAL A 26 4.35 -11.74 2.57
N VAL A 27 3.85 -10.55 2.90
CA VAL A 27 2.42 -10.21 2.84
C VAL A 27 2.21 -9.22 1.71
N VAL A 28 1.27 -9.52 0.83
CA VAL A 28 0.89 -8.67 -0.30
C VAL A 28 -0.59 -8.30 -0.14
N VAL A 29 -0.87 -7.02 0.03
CA VAL A 29 -2.22 -6.47 0.09
C VAL A 29 -2.51 -5.77 -1.24
N ARG A 30 -3.52 -6.24 -1.97
CA ARG A 30 -3.97 -5.68 -3.24
C ARG A 30 -5.14 -4.71 -3.04
N ASP A 31 -5.45 -3.93 -4.07
CA ASP A 31 -6.58 -3.00 -4.08
C ASP A 31 -6.51 -1.88 -3.04
N VAL A 32 -5.31 -1.56 -2.54
CA VAL A 32 -5.09 -0.57 -1.49
C VAL A 32 -5.40 0.82 -2.03
N PRO A 33 -6.35 1.57 -1.43
CA PRO A 33 -6.63 2.95 -1.81
C PRO A 33 -5.38 3.83 -1.71
N ALA A 34 -5.07 4.57 -2.77
CA ALA A 34 -3.94 5.49 -2.78
C ALA A 34 -4.21 6.68 -3.70
N GLN A 35 -3.41 7.74 -3.54
CA GLN A 35 -3.26 8.75 -4.57
C GLN A 35 -2.04 8.41 -5.42
N ILE A 36 -2.23 8.23 -6.72
CA ILE A 36 -1.16 7.85 -7.66
C ILE A 36 -0.87 9.05 -8.57
N CYS A 37 0.41 9.39 -8.71
CA CYS A 37 0.83 10.43 -9.63
C CYS A 37 0.61 9.96 -11.07
N SER A 38 -0.15 10.74 -11.84
CA SER A 38 -0.45 10.46 -13.25
C SER A 38 0.76 10.56 -14.20
N GLN A 39 1.89 11.09 -13.74
CA GLN A 39 3.10 11.26 -14.55
C GLN A 39 4.22 10.30 -14.17
N CYS A 40 4.61 10.26 -12.89
CA CYS A 40 5.74 9.42 -12.44
C CYS A 40 5.32 8.10 -11.80
N GLY A 41 4.02 7.88 -11.57
CA GLY A 41 3.51 6.66 -10.95
C GLY A 41 3.66 6.59 -9.43
N GLU A 42 4.24 7.60 -8.79
CA GLU A 42 4.44 7.61 -7.33
C GLU A 42 3.13 7.47 -6.55
N GLU A 43 3.14 6.61 -5.56
CA GLU A 43 1.96 6.21 -4.79
C GLU A 43 1.98 6.86 -3.42
N TRP A 44 0.83 7.35 -2.97
CA TRP A 44 0.67 8.05 -1.70
C TRP A 44 -0.48 7.42 -0.94
N ILE A 45 -0.15 6.71 0.13
CA ILE A 45 -1.10 6.08 1.05
C ILE A 45 -1.32 7.07 2.21
N ASP A 46 -2.57 7.39 2.49
CA ASP A 46 -2.92 8.29 3.59
C ASP A 46 -2.85 7.59 4.96
N ALA A 47 -2.91 8.36 6.04
CA ALA A 47 -2.75 7.84 7.40
C ALA A 47 -3.84 6.83 7.80
N GLN A 48 -5.09 7.03 7.35
CA GLN A 48 -6.18 6.11 7.67
C GLN A 48 -5.96 4.77 6.95
N THR A 49 -5.61 4.80 5.67
CA THR A 49 -5.31 3.58 4.91
C THR A 49 -4.08 2.86 5.49
N ALA A 50 -3.04 3.60 5.88
CA ALA A 50 -1.85 3.03 6.51
C ALA A 50 -2.15 2.31 7.83
N GLN A 51 -3.05 2.85 8.66
CA GLN A 51 -3.46 2.21 9.91
C GLN A 51 -4.13 0.85 9.66
N VAL A 52 -5.01 0.76 8.65
CA VAL A 52 -5.67 -0.51 8.28
C VAL A 52 -4.64 -1.52 7.75
N LEU A 53 -3.67 -1.08 6.95
CA LEU A 53 -2.59 -1.96 6.48
C LEU A 53 -1.77 -2.51 7.64
N GLU A 54 -1.51 -1.71 8.67
CA GLU A 54 -0.80 -2.16 9.86
C GLU A 54 -1.58 -3.27 10.59
N GLU A 55 -2.89 -3.13 10.75
CA GLU A 55 -3.75 -4.17 11.33
C GLU A 55 -3.69 -5.47 10.50
N ILE A 56 -3.85 -5.37 9.17
CA ILE A 56 -3.78 -6.51 8.25
C ILE A 56 -2.43 -7.24 8.37
N VAL A 57 -1.33 -6.49 8.36
CA VAL A 57 0.03 -7.04 8.46
C VAL A 57 0.26 -7.69 9.83
N ASN A 58 -0.24 -7.10 10.91
CA ASN A 58 -0.11 -7.66 12.25
C ASN A 58 -0.93 -8.94 12.43
N GLU A 59 -2.10 -9.05 11.80
CA GLU A 59 -2.85 -10.31 11.74
C GLU A 59 -2.15 -11.38 10.89
N ALA A 60 -1.57 -11.00 9.75
CA ALA A 60 -0.82 -11.91 8.88
C ALA A 60 0.42 -12.49 9.58
N LYS A 61 1.14 -11.68 10.36
CA LYS A 61 2.26 -12.15 11.20
C LYS A 61 1.88 -13.31 12.12
N LYS A 62 0.65 -13.31 12.66
CA LYS A 62 0.17 -14.37 13.58
C LYS A 62 -0.06 -15.70 12.86
N ARG A 63 -0.33 -15.69 11.55
CA ARG A 63 -0.56 -16.88 10.73
C ARG A 63 0.72 -17.60 10.30
N ALA A 64 1.86 -16.91 10.36
CA ALA A 64 3.19 -17.44 10.04
C ALA A 64 3.29 -18.11 8.64
N CYS A 65 2.54 -17.60 7.65
CA CYS A 65 2.64 -18.05 6.26
C CYS A 65 3.92 -17.51 5.60
N GLN A 66 4.53 -18.30 4.72
CA GLN A 66 5.67 -17.83 3.90
C GLN A 66 5.24 -16.80 2.85
N VAL A 67 4.05 -16.95 2.28
CA VAL A 67 3.46 -16.01 1.33
C VAL A 67 1.99 -15.89 1.65
N GLU A 68 1.50 -14.65 1.79
CA GLU A 68 0.10 -14.37 1.97
C GLU A 68 -0.34 -13.22 1.06
N VAL A 69 -1.43 -13.44 0.32
CA VAL A 69 -2.02 -12.44 -0.60
C VAL A 69 -3.43 -12.13 -0.15
N LEU A 70 -3.69 -10.86 0.17
CA LEU A 70 -4.96 -10.34 0.64
C LEU A 70 -5.43 -9.22 -0.29
N SER A 71 -6.73 -8.92 -0.25
CA SER A 71 -7.29 -7.70 -0.81
C SER A 71 -7.69 -6.78 0.35
N PHE A 72 -7.51 -5.47 0.17
CA PHE A 72 -7.81 -4.43 1.15
C PHE A 72 -9.29 -4.42 1.55
#